data_AF-A0A534MLM7-F1
#
_entry.id   AF-A0A534MLM7-F1
#
_cell.length_a   1.000
_cell.length_b   1.000
_cell.length_c   1.000
_cell.angle_alpha   90.00
_cell.angle_beta   90.00
_cell.angle_gamma   90.00
#
_symmetry.space_group_name_H-M   'P 1'
#
loop_
_entity.id
_entity.type
_entity.pdbx_description
1 polymer ?
#
loop_
_entity_poly.entity_id
_entity_poly.type
_entity_poly.pdbx_seq_one_letter_code
_entity_poly.pdbx_strand_id
1 'polypeptide(L)'
;MRLTAGILALFGAALLCLAVVPGLSGIAEGSSVRFSILFDLGDGTYAWADETVADAQAVNATWNAVQHAASSNGIALSARWTQYGVGISDMGDRHPPAGLVGIFQWNTSSRAWELAQVGISSLVVRDGD
;
A
#
# COMPACT_ATOMS: atom_id res chain seq x y z
N MET A 1 -66.60 7.72 47.19
CA MET A 1 -65.77 7.76 48.41
C MET A 1 -64.31 7.54 48.04
N ARG A 2 -63.44 8.26 48.75
CA ARG A 2 -61.96 8.36 48.77
C ARG A 2 -61.16 7.10 48.35
N LEU A 3 -60.15 7.29 47.47
CA LEU A 3 -58.67 7.16 47.65
C LEU A 3 -58.20 5.73 48.03
N THR A 4 -57.28 5.08 47.33
CA THR A 4 -55.82 5.35 47.25
C THR A 4 -55.20 4.57 46.07
N ALA A 5 -54.46 5.20 45.16
CA ALA A 5 -53.02 5.55 45.20
C ALA A 5 -52.07 4.40 44.81
N GLY A 6 -51.25 4.66 43.79
CA GLY A 6 -49.94 4.02 43.57
C GLY A 6 -49.67 3.70 42.09
N ILE A 7 -48.57 4.10 41.43
CA ILE A 7 -47.44 5.00 41.71
C ILE A 7 -46.59 4.97 40.42
N LEU A 8 -46.00 6.13 40.06
CA LEU A 8 -44.81 6.34 39.22
C LEU A 8 -44.71 5.79 37.78
N ALA A 9 -44.49 6.69 36.81
CA ALA A 9 -43.13 7.05 36.34
C ALA A 9 -43.27 8.04 35.14
N LEU A 10 -43.09 9.34 35.36
CA LEU A 10 -41.84 10.11 35.20
C LEU A 10 -41.37 10.33 33.74
N PHE A 11 -41.73 11.52 33.25
CA PHE A 11 -40.95 12.52 32.48
C PHE A 11 -39.97 12.09 31.38
N GLY A 12 -40.11 12.72 30.21
CA GLY A 12 -39.00 12.90 29.28
C GLY A 12 -39.42 13.44 27.91
N ALA A 13 -39.77 14.73 27.82
CA ALA A 13 -39.83 15.43 26.56
C ALA A 13 -38.43 15.90 26.17
N ALA A 14 -37.96 15.64 24.95
CA ALA A 14 -36.89 16.41 24.33
C ALA A 14 -36.95 16.33 22.79
N LEU A 15 -37.02 17.52 22.19
CA LEU A 15 -36.82 17.82 20.76
C LEU A 15 -35.60 17.09 20.18
N LEU A 16 -35.77 16.43 19.04
CA LEU A 16 -34.66 15.91 18.25
C LEU A 16 -34.07 17.06 17.41
N CYS A 17 -32.97 17.65 17.89
CA CYS A 17 -32.13 18.54 17.09
C CYS A 17 -31.36 17.71 16.05
N LEU A 18 -31.60 17.94 14.76
CA LEU A 18 -30.69 17.49 13.70
C LEU A 18 -29.38 18.26 13.80
N ALA A 19 -28.40 17.68 14.47
CA ALA A 19 -27.01 18.12 14.39
C ALA A 19 -26.48 17.79 13.00
N VAL A 20 -26.24 18.81 12.18
CA VAL A 20 -25.33 18.73 11.03
C VAL A 20 -23.97 18.34 11.60
N VAL A 21 -23.48 17.15 11.28
CA VAL A 21 -22.12 16.72 11.65
C VAL A 21 -21.16 17.35 10.63
N PRO A 22 -20.32 18.33 11.01
CA PRO A 22 -19.24 18.80 10.17
C PRO A 22 -18.05 17.88 10.43
N GLY A 23 -17.86 16.86 9.60
CA GLY A 23 -16.78 15.90 9.86
C GLY A 23 -16.78 14.59 9.08
N LEU A 24 -17.54 14.46 7.99
CA LEU A 24 -17.15 13.50 6.96
C LEU A 24 -15.92 14.09 6.27
N SER A 25 -14.76 13.85 6.87
CA SER A 25 -13.49 13.89 6.15
C SER A 25 -13.72 13.09 4.88
N GLY A 26 -13.69 13.77 3.74
CA GLY A 26 -13.62 13.09 2.46
C GLY A 26 -12.49 12.09 2.59
N ILE A 27 -12.81 10.80 2.46
CA ILE A 27 -11.79 9.80 2.17
C ILE A 27 -11.17 10.35 0.90
N ALA A 28 -9.95 10.89 1.00
CA ALA A 28 -9.20 11.21 -0.20
C ALA A 28 -9.15 9.88 -0.94
N GLU A 29 -9.88 9.77 -2.04
CA GLU A 29 -9.80 8.60 -2.90
C GLU A 29 -8.32 8.51 -3.24
N GLY A 30 -7.62 7.52 -2.69
CA GLY A 30 -6.34 7.10 -3.20
C GLY A 30 -6.58 6.91 -4.69
N SER A 31 -5.96 7.75 -5.52
CA SER A 31 -6.06 7.54 -6.95
C SER A 31 -5.40 6.20 -7.20
N SER A 32 -6.19 5.23 -7.65
CA SER A 32 -5.66 3.94 -8.06
C SER A 32 -4.53 4.19 -9.05
N VAL A 33 -3.37 3.59 -8.81
CA VAL A 33 -2.17 3.74 -9.63
C VAL A 33 -1.90 2.41 -10.30
N ARG A 34 -1.74 2.41 -11.62
CA ARG A 34 -1.24 1.27 -12.39
C ARG A 34 0.23 1.49 -12.73
N PHE A 35 1.04 0.46 -12.56
CA PHE A 35 2.46 0.51 -12.87
C PHE A 35 2.95 -0.87 -13.31
N SER A 36 4.12 -0.91 -13.96
CA SER A 36 4.76 -2.13 -14.42
C SER A 36 5.98 -2.48 -13.57
N ILE A 37 6.21 -3.77 -13.37
CA ILE A 37 7.36 -4.30 -12.62
C ILE A 37 8.15 -5.19 -13.57
N LEU A 38 9.45 -4.93 -13.67
CA LEU A 38 10.42 -5.82 -14.31
C LEU A 38 11.25 -6.53 -13.24
N PHE A 39 11.13 -7.85 -13.17
CA PHE A 39 12.05 -8.69 -12.43
C PHE A 39 13.19 -9.13 -13.36
N ASP A 40 14.32 -8.43 -13.32
CA ASP A 40 15.55 -8.85 -13.99
C ASP A 40 16.30 -9.86 -13.11
N LEU A 41 16.46 -11.07 -13.65
CA LEU A 41 17.03 -12.20 -12.93
C LEU A 41 18.55 -12.32 -13.10
N GLY A 42 19.21 -11.40 -13.82
CA GLY A 42 20.67 -11.29 -13.91
C GLY A 42 21.36 -12.40 -14.71
N ASP A 43 20.62 -13.37 -15.22
CA ASP A 43 21.09 -14.46 -16.10
C ASP A 43 20.62 -14.27 -17.56
N GLY A 44 20.10 -13.07 -17.88
CA GLY A 44 19.51 -12.74 -19.17
C GLY A 44 18.01 -13.09 -19.27
N THR A 45 17.42 -13.71 -18.24
CA THR A 45 15.98 -13.91 -18.15
C THR A 45 15.31 -12.81 -17.32
N TYR A 46 14.04 -12.55 -17.61
CA TYR A 46 13.26 -11.56 -16.90
C TYR A 46 11.77 -11.88 -16.93
N ALA A 47 11.02 -11.32 -15.99
CA ALA A 47 9.56 -11.38 -15.97
C ALA A 47 8.96 -9.98 -15.83
N TRP A 48 7.89 -9.73 -16.58
CA TRP A 48 7.09 -8.51 -16.46
C TRP A 48 5.80 -8.80 -15.71
N ALA A 49 5.33 -7.82 -14.94
CA ALA A 49 4.00 -7.82 -14.35
C ALA A 49 3.41 -6.41 -14.39
N ASP A 50 2.10 -6.33 -14.59
CA ASP A 50 1.31 -5.12 -14.40
C ASP A 50 0.59 -5.24 -13.05
N GLU A 51 0.71 -4.21 -12.22
CA GLU A 51 0.04 -4.15 -10.93
C GLU A 51 -0.85 -2.91 -10.82
N THR A 52 -1.82 -2.97 -9.91
CA THR A 52 -2.69 -1.85 -9.60
C THR A 52 -2.86 -1.74 -8.09
N VAL A 53 -2.51 -0.57 -7.54
CA VAL A 53 -2.65 -0.28 -6.11
C VAL A 53 -3.70 0.79 -5.91
N ALA A 54 -4.68 0.53 -5.04
CA ALA A 54 -5.78 1.46 -4.78
C ALA A 54 -5.30 2.74 -4.10
N ASP A 55 -4.29 2.64 -3.23
CA ASP A 55 -3.65 3.79 -2.59
C ASP A 55 -2.13 3.58 -2.57
N ALA A 56 -1.43 4.24 -3.49
CA ALA A 56 0.03 4.16 -3.59
C ALA A 56 0.76 4.80 -2.39
N GLN A 57 0.08 5.66 -1.61
CA GLN A 57 0.64 6.28 -0.41
C GLN A 57 0.51 5.39 0.83
N ALA A 58 -0.28 4.32 0.75
CA ALA A 58 -0.43 3.39 1.86
C ALA A 58 0.90 2.71 2.17
N VAL A 59 1.16 2.50 3.47
CA VAL A 59 2.37 1.84 3.95
C VAL A 59 2.49 0.46 3.28
N ASN A 60 3.66 0.16 2.72
CA ASN A 60 3.96 -1.08 2.00
C ASN A 60 3.13 -1.33 0.72
N ALA A 61 2.40 -0.36 0.17
CA ALA A 61 1.58 -0.56 -1.03
C ALA A 61 2.39 -1.18 -2.18
N THR A 62 3.51 -0.56 -2.54
CA THR A 62 4.41 -1.04 -3.59
C THR A 62 5.05 -2.39 -3.24
N TRP A 63 5.45 -2.58 -1.98
CA TRP A 63 6.01 -3.87 -1.53
C TRP A 63 5.00 -5.03 -1.65
N ASN A 64 3.74 -4.80 -1.30
CA ASN A 64 2.69 -5.81 -1.42
C ASN A 64 2.43 -6.17 -2.88
N ALA A 65 2.39 -5.17 -3.78
CA ALA A 65 2.27 -5.39 -5.21
C ALA A 65 3.47 -6.19 -5.78
N VAL A 66 4.70 -5.86 -5.37
CA VAL A 66 5.91 -6.61 -5.76
C VAL A 66 5.86 -8.06 -5.31
N GLN A 67 5.40 -8.35 -4.09
CA GLN A 67 5.24 -9.73 -3.61
C GLN A 67 4.19 -10.50 -4.42
N HIS A 68 3.05 -9.86 -4.71
CA HIS A 68 1.99 -10.45 -5.53
C HIS A 68 2.48 -10.77 -6.94
N ALA A 69 3.13 -9.81 -7.60
CA ALA A 69 3.70 -9.97 -8.93
C ALA A 69 4.77 -11.08 -8.99
N ALA A 70 5.68 -11.12 -8.00
CA ALA A 70 6.71 -12.15 -7.92
C ALA A 70 6.09 -13.54 -7.72
N SER A 71 5.15 -13.67 -6.76
CA SER A 71 4.44 -14.93 -6.52
C SER A 71 3.69 -15.42 -7.77
N SER A 72 3.06 -14.51 -8.51
CA SER A 72 2.32 -14.84 -9.74
C SER A 72 3.24 -15.33 -10.87
N ASN A 73 4.52 -14.93 -10.84
CA ASN A 73 5.55 -15.37 -11.77
C ASN A 73 6.38 -16.55 -11.23
N GLY A 74 6.04 -17.12 -10.06
CA GLY A 74 6.80 -18.22 -9.45
C GLY A 74 8.19 -17.80 -8.96
N ILE A 75 8.40 -16.51 -8.68
CA ILE A 75 9.66 -15.95 -8.21
C ILE A 75 9.61 -15.87 -6.68
N ALA A 76 10.41 -16.69 -6.00
CA ALA A 76 10.56 -16.60 -4.55
C ALA A 76 11.33 -15.32 -4.19
N LEU A 77 10.85 -14.57 -3.19
CA LEU A 77 11.56 -13.42 -2.66
C LEU A 77 11.98 -13.69 -1.22
N SER A 78 13.23 -13.35 -0.87
CA SER A 78 13.63 -13.15 0.52
C SER A 78 13.86 -11.67 0.76
N ALA A 79 13.44 -11.16 1.91
CA ALA A 79 13.55 -9.76 2.25
C ALA A 79 13.90 -9.56 3.72
N ARG A 80 14.47 -8.39 4.04
CA ARG A 80 14.79 -7.97 5.41
C ARG A 80 14.60 -6.48 5.59
N TRP A 81 14.40 -6.05 6.83
CA TRP A 81 14.38 -4.64 7.18
C TRP A 81 15.78 -4.03 7.11
N THR A 82 15.85 -2.81 6.59
CA THR A 82 17.05 -1.96 6.53
C THR A 82 16.70 -0.56 7.03
N GLN A 83 17.71 0.30 7.19
CA GLN A 83 17.48 1.71 7.53
C GLN A 83 16.69 2.50 6.45
N TYR A 84 16.58 1.95 5.23
CA TYR A 84 15.84 2.57 4.12
C TYR A 84 14.43 1.98 3.94
N GLY A 85 14.07 0.96 4.73
CA GLY A 85 12.85 0.17 4.56
C GLY A 85 13.14 -1.29 4.22
N VAL A 86 12.16 -2.00 3.66
CA VAL A 86 12.32 -3.38 3.20
C VAL A 86 13.31 -3.41 2.02
N GLY A 87 14.36 -4.21 2.19
CA GLY A 87 15.30 -4.57 1.12
C GLY A 87 15.11 -6.03 0.75
N ILE A 88 15.07 -6.31 -0.55
CA ILE A 88 14.98 -7.68 -1.08
C ILE A 88 16.40 -8.27 -1.06
N SER A 89 16.62 -9.31 -0.28
CA SER A 89 17.93 -9.96 -0.12
C SER A 89 18.16 -11.12 -1.06
N ASP A 90 17.10 -11.71 -1.61
CA ASP A 90 17.17 -12.75 -2.64
C ASP A 90 15.95 -12.68 -3.55
N MET A 91 16.14 -13.03 -4.83
CA MET A 91 15.09 -13.12 -5.83
C MET A 91 15.34 -14.36 -6.70
N GLY A 92 14.52 -15.39 -6.50
CA GLY A 92 14.58 -16.63 -7.25
C GLY A 92 15.90 -17.39 -7.11
N ASP A 93 16.45 -17.46 -5.89
CA ASP A 93 17.66 -18.24 -5.52
C ASP A 93 18.97 -17.71 -6.14
N ARG A 94 18.99 -16.44 -6.55
CA ARG A 94 20.10 -15.84 -7.32
C ARG A 94 21.12 -15.07 -6.50
N HIS A 95 20.80 -14.76 -5.24
CA HIS A 95 21.73 -14.22 -4.24
C HIS A 95 22.56 -13.02 -4.75
N PRO A 96 22.01 -11.81 -4.78
CA PRO A 96 22.69 -10.64 -5.32
C PRO A 96 24.03 -10.39 -4.61
N PRO A 97 25.12 -10.10 -5.36
CA PRO A 97 26.47 -9.99 -4.78
C PRO A 97 26.62 -8.81 -3.80
N ALA A 98 25.81 -7.77 -3.95
CA ALA A 98 25.75 -6.65 -3.01
C ALA A 98 24.95 -6.96 -1.73
N GLY A 99 24.41 -8.18 -1.61
CA GLY A 99 23.59 -8.64 -0.48
C GLY A 99 22.15 -8.14 -0.50
N LEU A 100 21.77 -7.27 -1.46
CA LEU A 100 20.42 -6.80 -1.74
C LEU A 100 20.22 -6.65 -3.25
N VAL A 101 19.00 -6.89 -3.73
CA VAL A 101 18.56 -6.60 -5.10
C VAL A 101 18.44 -5.08 -5.27
N GLY A 102 18.95 -4.56 -6.39
CA GLY A 102 18.82 -3.14 -6.72
C GLY A 102 17.38 -2.80 -7.11
N ILE A 103 16.86 -1.69 -6.60
CA ILE A 103 15.53 -1.18 -6.94
C ILE A 103 15.73 0.02 -7.86
N PHE A 104 15.19 -0.05 -9.07
CA PHE A 104 15.31 1.01 -10.06
C PHE A 104 13.93 1.51 -10.48
N GLN A 105 13.81 2.81 -10.72
CA GLN A 105 12.63 3.43 -11.30
C GLN A 105 12.96 3.94 -12.70
N TRP A 106 12.02 3.82 -13.63
CA TRP A 106 12.17 4.37 -14.96
C TRP A 106 11.95 5.89 -14.92
N ASN A 107 12.99 6.65 -15.23
CA ASN A 107 12.87 8.10 -15.39
C ASN A 107 12.51 8.42 -16.84
N THR A 108 11.27 8.85 -17.06
CA THR A 108 10.74 9.16 -18.39
C THR A 108 11.43 10.36 -19.05
N SER A 109 11.98 11.29 -18.25
CA SER A 109 12.67 12.48 -18.74
C SER A 109 14.08 12.15 -19.23
N SER A 110 14.84 11.37 -18.46
CA SER A 110 16.19 10.94 -18.82
C SER A 110 16.21 9.66 -19.69
N ARG A 111 15.07 8.98 -19.82
CA ARG A 111 14.92 7.66 -20.48
C ARG A 111 15.92 6.63 -19.96
N ALA A 112 16.07 6.59 -18.64
CA ALA A 112 17.02 5.73 -17.98
C ALA A 112 16.43 5.14 -16.70
N TRP A 113 16.95 3.98 -16.31
CA TRP A 113 16.72 3.40 -14.99
C TRP A 113 17.57 4.12 -13.95
N GLU A 114 16.94 4.63 -12.90
CA GLU A 114 17.59 5.35 -11.81
C GLU A 114 17.42 4.57 -10.50
N LEU A 115 18.51 4.42 -9.74
CA LEU A 115 18.49 3.68 -8.47
C LEU A 115 17.61 4.43 -7.46
N ALA A 116 16.62 3.74 -6.92
CA ALA A 116 15.77 4.26 -5.86
C ALA A 116 16.59 4.57 -4.60
N GLN A 117 16.29 5.70 -3.97
CA GLN A 117 16.99 6.17 -2.75
C GLN A 117 16.29 5.70 -1.45
N VAL A 118 15.30 4.81 -1.58
CA VAL A 118 14.50 4.25 -0.48
C VAL A 118 14.30 2.75 -0.70
N GLY A 119 14.00 2.01 0.35
CA GLY A 119 13.57 0.61 0.27
C GLY A 119 12.17 0.47 -0.32
N ILE A 120 11.83 -0.73 -0.80
CA ILE A 120 10.60 -0.97 -1.57
C ILE A 120 9.31 -0.72 -0.77
N SER A 121 9.38 -0.87 0.56
CA SER A 121 8.26 -0.56 1.47
C SER A 121 7.87 0.92 1.50
N SER A 122 8.83 1.79 1.18
CA SER A 122 8.70 3.25 1.24
C SER A 122 8.69 3.88 -0.15
N LEU A 123 8.82 3.06 -1.20
CA LEU A 123 8.75 3.52 -2.58
C LEU A 123 7.29 3.80 -2.93
N VAL A 124 7.00 5.02 -3.37
CA VAL A 124 5.67 5.41 -3.84
C VAL A 124 5.71 5.50 -5.35
N VAL A 125 5.00 4.57 -6.00
CA VAL A 125 4.84 4.52 -7.46
C VAL A 125 3.78 5.52 -7.94
N ARG A 126 3.89 5.93 -9.19
CA ARG A 126 2.94 6.78 -9.91
C ARG A 126 2.32 6.02 -11.08
N ASP A 127 1.22 6.56 -11.59
CA ASP A 127 0.55 5.96 -12.75
C ASP A 127 1.46 5.99 -13.97
N GLY A 128 1.66 4.81 -14.57
CA GLY A 128 2.55 4.60 -15.71
C GLY A 128 4.03 4.46 -15.36
N ASP A 129 4.40 4.34 -14.07
CA ASP A 129 5.74 3.90 -13.65
C ASP A 129 6.07 2.49 -14.17
#